data_AF-A0A2H3L7M7-F1
#
_entry.id   AF-A0A2H3L7M7-F1
#
_cell.length_a   1.000
_cell.length_b   1.000
_cell.length_c   1.000
_cell.angle_alpha   90.00
_cell.angle_beta   90.00
_cell.angle_gamma   90.00
#
_symmetry.space_group_name_H-M   'P 1'
#
loop_
_entity.id
_entity.type
_entity.pdbx_description
1 polymer ?
#
loop_
_entity_poly.entity_id
_entity_poly.type
_entity_poly.pdbx_seq_one_letter_code
_entity_poly.pdbx_strand_id
1 'polypeptide(L)'
;MYHTIFAPLTRRQHRRIVRLLALALLPLLLVTSTGYGAERLPVTVAVARSVRRIRCRRRHFHPVAPTLRGAGAVLRRTLPPVLCQTSLLLLLLLGTRPPTALLGLASLPLVRWLLTLTVLVWPQWAQRPSGRWLRQTLADLHLAMLLALGGLLLGQLLGLTGGALLGTAATSRPPKPKASGRVLDDGTYEVILGDQFAIRHRPVDEFDRRMFLLFLRDIHLVAHPGQRPFLCQTWLAGWFDTLQELLSRWEDYHEAGDWQRLMSRRDGPLLPRAQQQAIVQCWARHLWWSVAEVQAAAQAQGLRLSEHAITQLGQESGLLAARRVLRERFQLGPELLRPKDGWLVTHVKCQLDLPPGVN
;
A
#
# COMPACT_ATOMS: atom_id res chain seq x y z
N MET A 1 56.10 34.59 9.78
CA MET A 1 55.55 35.57 8.82
C MET A 1 54.73 34.81 7.78
N TYR A 2 53.41 34.74 7.95
CA TYR A 2 52.51 34.18 6.92
C TYR A 2 51.99 35.34 6.08
N HIS A 3 52.46 35.46 4.84
CA HIS A 3 51.89 36.39 3.87
C HIS A 3 50.51 35.88 3.45
N THR A 4 49.46 36.56 3.89
CA THR A 4 48.10 36.35 3.41
C THR A 4 47.97 36.90 2.00
N ILE A 5 48.17 36.03 1.00
CA ILE A 5 48.01 36.31 -0.44
C ILE A 5 46.51 36.33 -0.80
N PHE A 6 45.74 37.26 -0.22
CA PHE A 6 44.40 37.56 -0.71
C PHE A 6 44.26 39.06 -0.84
N ALA A 7 44.52 39.56 -2.05
CA ALA A 7 44.17 40.93 -2.42
C ALA A 7 42.66 41.14 -2.14
N PRO A 8 42.26 42.24 -1.49
CA PRO A 8 40.87 42.50 -1.17
C PRO A 8 40.06 42.62 -2.46
N LEU A 9 39.12 41.68 -2.67
CA LEU A 9 38.20 41.71 -3.80
C LEU A 9 37.42 43.03 -3.80
N THR A 10 37.41 43.71 -4.94
CA THR A 10 36.68 44.97 -5.10
C THR A 10 35.18 44.74 -4.92
N ARG A 11 34.42 45.73 -4.38
CA ARG A 11 32.96 45.62 -4.18
C ARG A 11 32.20 45.19 -5.45
N ARG A 12 32.72 45.53 -6.64
CA ARG A 12 32.17 45.11 -7.94
C ARG A 12 32.38 43.62 -8.23
N GLN A 13 33.56 43.06 -7.90
CA GLN A 13 33.83 41.63 -8.03
C GLN A 13 32.97 40.82 -7.05
N HIS A 14 32.81 41.30 -5.81
CA HIS A 14 31.93 40.67 -4.82
C HIS A 14 30.48 40.56 -5.32
N ARG A 15 29.92 41.65 -5.87
CA ARG A 15 28.56 41.63 -6.46
C ARG A 15 28.42 40.68 -7.65
N ARG A 16 29.46 40.55 -8.49
CA ARG A 16 29.46 39.59 -9.61
C ARG A 16 29.47 38.15 -9.12
N ILE A 17 30.28 37.84 -8.11
CA ILE A 17 30.34 36.51 -7.49
C ILE A 17 28.99 36.15 -6.87
N VAL A 18 28.37 37.05 -6.11
CA VAL A 18 27.04 36.82 -5.50
C VAL A 18 25.96 36.61 -6.57
N ARG A 19 25.97 37.38 -7.67
CA ARG A 19 25.04 37.16 -8.79
C ARG A 19 25.22 35.80 -9.46
N LEU A 20 26.46 35.37 -9.67
CA LEU A 20 26.75 34.04 -10.24
C LEU A 20 26.32 32.92 -9.29
N LEU A 21 26.53 33.07 -7.98
CA LEU A 21 26.07 32.11 -6.96
C LEU A 21 24.54 32.05 -6.86
N ALA A 22 23.85 33.20 -6.93
CA ALA A 22 22.38 33.24 -6.97
C ALA A 22 21.81 32.58 -8.23
N LEU A 23 22.44 32.80 -9.39
CA LEU A 23 22.08 32.12 -10.64
C LEU A 23 22.35 30.61 -10.58
N ALA A 24 23.37 30.15 -9.84
CA ALA A 24 23.67 28.73 -9.63
C ALA A 24 22.69 28.03 -8.67
N LEU A 25 22.06 28.78 -7.76
CA LEU A 25 21.05 28.27 -6.81
C LEU A 25 19.72 27.90 -7.47
N LEU A 26 19.35 28.61 -8.53
CA LEU A 26 18.09 28.39 -9.26
C LEU A 26 18.02 27.01 -9.94
N PRO A 27 19.03 26.55 -10.72
CA PRO A 27 19.07 25.19 -11.24
C PRO A 27 19.25 24.15 -10.12
N LEU A 28 19.91 24.48 -9.01
CA LEU A 28 20.03 23.57 -7.86
C LEU A 28 18.68 23.32 -7.19
N LEU A 29 17.85 24.35 -7.02
CA LEU A 29 16.46 24.24 -6.56
C LEU A 29 15.59 23.50 -7.58
N LEU A 30 15.81 23.73 -8.88
CA LEU A 30 15.09 23.01 -9.93
C LEU A 30 15.47 21.51 -9.97
N VAL A 31 16.74 21.17 -9.77
CA VAL A 31 17.24 19.77 -9.75
C VAL A 31 16.83 19.05 -8.47
N THR A 32 16.77 19.75 -7.33
CA THR A 32 16.32 19.15 -6.07
C THR A 32 14.80 18.96 -6.03
N SER A 33 14.01 19.87 -6.61
CA SER A 33 12.56 19.72 -6.78
C SER A 33 12.19 18.66 -7.84
N THR A 34 12.90 18.58 -8.96
CA THR A 34 12.69 17.52 -9.96
C THR A 34 13.26 16.17 -9.50
N GLY A 35 14.23 16.17 -8.60
CA GLY A 35 14.77 14.98 -7.92
C GLY A 35 13.73 14.21 -7.12
N TYR A 36 12.68 14.86 -6.59
CA TYR A 36 11.53 14.17 -5.98
C TYR A 36 10.79 13.25 -6.97
N GLY A 37 10.85 13.54 -8.27
CA GLY A 37 10.30 12.68 -9.32
C GLY A 37 11.21 11.51 -9.70
N ALA A 38 12.54 11.71 -9.63
CA ALA A 38 13.54 10.70 -9.99
C ALA A 38 13.89 9.72 -8.85
N GLU A 39 13.62 10.09 -7.58
CA GLU A 39 13.72 9.19 -6.43
C GLU A 39 12.57 8.18 -6.34
N ARG A 40 11.58 8.27 -7.23
CA ARG A 40 10.83 7.08 -7.66
C ARG A 40 11.81 6.21 -8.43
N LEU A 41 12.63 5.45 -7.71
CA LEU A 41 13.28 4.25 -8.22
C LEU A 41 12.26 3.55 -9.13
N PRO A 42 12.64 3.04 -10.31
CA PRO A 42 11.75 2.22 -11.11
C PRO A 42 11.38 1.00 -10.27
N VAL A 43 10.25 1.07 -9.57
CA VAL A 43 9.57 -0.06 -8.92
C VAL A 43 9.04 -1.03 -10.00
N THR A 44 9.28 -0.72 -11.28
CA THR A 44 9.19 -1.63 -12.41
C THR A 44 10.37 -2.61 -12.53
N VAL A 45 11.07 -2.94 -11.43
CA VAL A 45 11.59 -4.31 -11.31
C VAL A 45 10.41 -5.22 -11.01
N ALA A 46 9.73 -5.56 -12.11
CA ALA A 46 8.81 -6.66 -12.32
C ALA A 46 8.62 -7.60 -11.11
N VAL A 47 7.65 -7.27 -10.25
CA VAL A 47 6.69 -8.30 -9.84
C VAL A 47 5.57 -8.27 -10.87
N ALA A 48 5.91 -8.69 -12.10
CA ALA A 48 4.91 -9.22 -13.01
C ALA A 48 4.40 -10.52 -12.38
N ARG A 49 3.50 -10.41 -11.39
CA ARG A 49 2.60 -11.50 -11.03
C ARG A 49 1.65 -11.65 -12.20
N SER A 50 2.15 -12.33 -13.23
CA SER A 50 1.27 -13.00 -14.17
C SER A 50 0.35 -13.87 -13.32
N VAL A 51 -0.94 -13.55 -13.34
CA VAL A 51 -1.99 -14.36 -12.77
C VAL A 51 -2.11 -15.59 -13.65
N ARG A 52 -1.15 -16.50 -13.56
CA ARG A 52 -1.30 -17.88 -14.01
C ARG A 52 -1.67 -18.69 -12.78
N ARG A 53 -2.96 -19.06 -12.74
CA ARG A 53 -3.52 -20.08 -11.85
C ARG A 53 -2.63 -21.32 -11.91
N ILE A 54 -1.73 -21.49 -10.95
CA ILE A 54 -1.09 -22.77 -10.69
C ILE A 54 -1.19 -23.04 -9.20
N ARG A 55 -2.06 -24.00 -8.91
CA ARG A 55 -2.30 -24.63 -7.63
C ARG A 55 -1.07 -25.48 -7.30
N CYS A 56 -0.01 -24.90 -6.72
CA CYS A 56 1.14 -25.68 -6.25
C CYS A 56 1.64 -25.23 -4.88
N ARG A 57 1.86 -26.25 -4.04
CA ARG A 57 2.38 -26.27 -2.67
C ARG A 57 3.32 -25.13 -2.30
N ARG A 58 3.07 -24.59 -1.09
CA ARG A 58 4.02 -23.81 -0.28
C ARG A 58 5.39 -24.49 -0.28
N ARG A 59 6.33 -23.96 -1.05
CA ARG A 59 7.75 -24.02 -0.74
C ARG A 59 8.18 -22.60 -0.43
N HIS A 60 8.75 -22.40 0.76
CA HIS A 60 9.40 -21.16 1.15
C HIS A 60 10.56 -20.90 0.18
N PHE A 61 10.33 -20.04 -0.81
CA PHE A 61 11.42 -19.46 -1.57
C PHE A 61 11.99 -18.31 -0.75
N HIS A 62 13.25 -18.46 -0.33
CA HIS A 62 14.04 -17.35 0.17
C HIS A 62 14.18 -16.30 -0.94
N PRO A 63 14.06 -15.00 -0.63
CA PRO A 63 14.27 -13.94 -1.61
C PRO A 63 15.72 -14.00 -2.07
N VAL A 64 15.94 -14.49 -3.29
CA VAL A 64 17.24 -14.42 -3.96
C VAL A 64 17.56 -12.94 -4.15
N ALA A 65 18.67 -12.50 -3.56
CA ALA A 65 19.12 -11.12 -3.62
C ALA A 65 19.20 -10.64 -5.08
N PRO A 66 18.75 -9.41 -5.39
CA PRO A 66 18.86 -8.86 -6.74
C PRO A 66 20.31 -8.91 -7.19
N THR A 67 20.57 -9.50 -8.36
CA THR A 67 21.92 -9.65 -8.88
C THR A 67 22.61 -8.29 -9.01
N LEU A 68 23.82 -8.17 -8.42
CA LEU A 68 24.65 -6.96 -8.37
C LEU A 68 24.95 -6.31 -9.74
N ARG A 69 24.67 -7.00 -10.85
CA ARG A 69 24.87 -6.49 -12.22
C ARG A 69 24.10 -5.18 -12.50
N GLY A 70 22.99 -4.91 -11.81
CA GLY A 70 22.23 -3.66 -11.98
C GLY A 70 22.79 -2.45 -11.20
N ALA A 71 23.60 -2.68 -10.16
CA ALA A 71 24.04 -1.62 -9.25
C ALA A 71 24.95 -0.60 -9.94
N GLY A 72 25.82 -1.06 -10.86
CA GLY A 72 26.73 -0.18 -11.61
C GLY A 72 26.01 0.85 -12.48
N ALA A 73 24.89 0.47 -13.10
CA ALA A 73 24.10 1.38 -13.92
C ALA A 73 23.40 2.47 -13.07
N VAL A 74 22.89 2.09 -11.90
CA VAL A 74 22.30 3.03 -10.94
C VAL A 74 23.35 3.99 -10.40
N LEU A 75 24.55 3.49 -10.08
CA LEU A 75 25.67 4.31 -9.60
C LEU A 75 26.08 5.36 -10.64
N ARG A 76 26.29 4.95 -11.91
CA ARG A 76 26.68 5.86 -13.00
C ARG A 76 25.63 6.93 -13.27
N ARG A 77 24.35 6.61 -13.12
CA ARG A 77 23.25 7.55 -13.38
C ARG A 77 23.03 8.55 -12.24
N THR A 78 23.25 8.13 -10.98
CA THR A 78 22.89 8.93 -9.80
C THR A 78 24.07 9.67 -9.17
N LEU A 79 25.31 9.25 -9.42
CA LEU A 79 26.50 9.88 -8.85
C LEU A 79 26.77 11.30 -9.38
N PRO A 80 26.70 11.60 -10.70
CA PRO A 80 27.02 12.92 -11.22
C PRO A 80 26.20 14.08 -10.63
N PRO A 81 24.85 13.99 -10.52
CA PRO A 81 24.08 15.10 -9.94
C PRO A 81 24.42 15.32 -8.46
N VAL A 82 24.72 14.26 -7.71
CA VAL A 82 25.07 14.38 -6.28
C VAL A 82 26.43 15.06 -6.11
N LEU A 83 27.44 14.70 -6.92
CA LEU A 83 28.74 15.38 -6.90
C LEU A 83 28.63 16.85 -7.34
N CYS A 84 27.76 17.15 -8.30
CA CYS A 84 27.47 18.51 -8.70
C CYS A 84 26.80 19.30 -7.55
N GLN A 85 25.82 18.71 -6.87
CA GLN A 85 25.16 19.32 -5.72
C GLN A 85 26.11 19.59 -4.55
N THR A 86 26.96 18.62 -4.19
CA THR A 86 27.93 18.79 -3.09
C THR A 86 29.00 19.82 -3.44
N SER A 87 29.54 19.80 -4.65
CA SER A 87 30.54 20.79 -5.08
C SER A 87 29.96 22.21 -5.12
N LEU A 88 28.73 22.37 -5.60
CA LEU A 88 28.05 23.67 -5.65
C LEU A 88 27.72 24.19 -4.24
N LEU A 89 27.24 23.32 -3.33
CA LEU A 89 27.06 23.66 -1.92
C LEU A 89 28.37 24.05 -1.24
N LEU A 90 29.45 23.33 -1.50
CA LEU A 90 30.77 23.65 -0.98
C LEU A 90 31.24 25.02 -1.47
N LEU A 91 31.05 25.33 -2.75
CA LEU A 91 31.38 26.64 -3.34
C LEU A 91 30.53 27.78 -2.74
N LEU A 92 29.23 27.55 -2.52
CA LEU A 92 28.34 28.50 -1.85
C LEU A 92 28.79 28.79 -0.41
N LEU A 93 29.17 27.74 0.32
CA LEU A 93 29.69 27.87 1.68
C LEU A 93 31.05 28.60 1.66
N LEU A 94 32.00 28.23 0.79
CA LEU A 94 33.27 28.94 0.65
C LEU A 94 33.09 30.45 0.36
N GLY A 95 32.10 30.80 -0.47
CA GLY A 95 31.77 32.20 -0.80
C GLY A 95 31.17 33.00 0.36
N THR A 96 30.54 32.35 1.33
CA THR A 96 29.84 32.99 2.46
C THR A 96 30.66 33.06 3.75
N ARG A 97 31.88 32.48 3.77
CA ARG A 97 32.76 32.38 4.97
C ARG A 97 32.03 31.93 6.25
N PRO A 98 31.30 30.81 6.22
CA PRO A 98 30.56 30.31 7.36
C PRO A 98 31.51 29.79 8.44
N PRO A 99 31.02 29.66 9.70
CA PRO A 99 31.71 28.89 10.71
C PRO A 99 32.01 27.47 10.21
N THR A 100 33.18 26.94 10.56
CA THR A 100 33.70 25.63 10.13
C THR A 100 32.73 24.47 10.39
N ALA A 101 31.87 24.59 11.42
CA ALA A 101 30.81 23.64 11.71
C ALA A 101 29.81 23.42 10.55
N LEU A 102 29.55 24.44 9.73
CA LEU A 102 28.61 24.34 8.61
C LEU A 102 29.23 23.67 7.37
N LEU A 103 30.56 23.54 7.30
CA LEU A 103 31.22 22.81 6.21
C LEU A 103 30.84 21.32 6.22
N GLY A 104 30.56 20.75 7.40
CA GLY A 104 30.05 19.38 7.52
C GLY A 104 28.71 19.17 6.81
N LEU A 105 27.87 20.20 6.75
CA LEU A 105 26.56 20.14 6.07
C LEU A 105 26.69 20.09 4.53
N ALA A 106 27.84 20.45 3.96
CA ALA A 106 28.10 20.27 2.53
C ALA A 106 28.10 18.79 2.11
N SER A 107 28.38 17.88 3.05
CA SER A 107 28.38 16.42 2.82
C SER A 107 26.98 15.80 2.80
N LEU A 108 25.96 16.56 3.16
CA LEU A 108 24.60 16.06 3.39
C LEU A 108 23.92 15.44 2.14
N PRO A 109 24.09 15.97 0.91
CA PRO A 109 23.61 15.30 -0.31
C PRO A 109 24.29 13.94 -0.53
N LEU A 110 25.57 13.81 -0.16
CA LEU A 110 26.32 12.55 -0.30
C LEU A 110 25.85 11.52 0.72
N VAL A 111 25.63 11.94 1.98
CA VAL A 111 25.02 11.09 3.01
C VAL A 111 23.62 10.63 2.57
N ARG A 112 22.81 11.54 2.00
CA ARG A 112 21.49 11.20 1.45
C ARG A 112 21.58 10.13 0.37
N TRP A 113 22.49 10.33 -0.57
CA TRP A 113 22.69 9.40 -1.67
C TRP A 113 23.16 8.02 -1.20
N LEU A 114 24.09 7.97 -0.23
CA LEU A 114 24.50 6.70 0.39
C LEU A 114 23.32 5.99 1.05
N LEU A 115 22.46 6.71 1.77
CA LEU A 115 21.22 6.14 2.36
C LEU A 115 20.22 5.67 1.31
N THR A 116 20.23 6.23 0.10
CA THR A 116 19.41 5.72 -1.01
C THR A 116 20.02 4.44 -1.59
N LEU A 117 21.35 4.34 -1.64
CA LEU A 117 22.03 3.11 -2.08
C LEU A 117 21.85 1.95 -1.11
N THR A 118 21.74 2.19 0.20
CA THR A 118 21.48 1.11 1.17
C THR A 118 20.16 0.39 0.91
N VAL A 119 19.20 1.02 0.23
CA VAL A 119 17.94 0.39 -0.21
C VAL A 119 18.18 -0.75 -1.19
N LEU A 120 19.22 -0.66 -2.03
CA LEU A 120 19.56 -1.70 -3.01
C LEU A 120 20.14 -2.94 -2.32
N VAL A 121 20.88 -2.76 -1.24
CA VAL A 121 21.51 -3.85 -0.47
C VAL A 121 20.54 -4.41 0.57
N TRP A 122 19.72 -3.54 1.19
CA TRP A 122 18.86 -3.88 2.32
C TRP A 122 17.43 -3.32 2.17
N PRO A 123 16.62 -3.88 1.26
CA PRO A 123 15.27 -3.37 1.00
C PRO A 123 14.36 -3.43 2.23
N GLN A 124 14.58 -4.41 3.12
CA GLN A 124 13.82 -4.53 4.37
C GLN A 124 14.07 -3.36 5.33
N TRP A 125 15.28 -2.79 5.34
CA TRP A 125 15.60 -1.64 6.19
C TRP A 125 14.89 -0.39 5.68
N ALA A 126 14.81 -0.22 4.36
CA ALA A 126 14.10 0.88 3.73
C ALA A 126 12.57 0.87 4.01
N GLN A 127 12.00 -0.31 4.25
CA GLN A 127 10.58 -0.45 4.58
C GLN A 127 10.28 -0.15 6.05
N ARG A 128 11.27 -0.26 6.94
CA ARG A 128 11.10 0.04 8.37
C ARG A 128 10.78 1.53 8.57
N PRO A 129 9.92 1.86 9.56
CA PRO A 129 9.53 3.25 9.84
C PRO A 129 10.75 4.14 10.17
N SER A 130 11.75 3.62 10.87
CA SER A 130 12.98 4.34 11.19
C SER A 130 13.79 4.72 9.95
N GLY A 131 13.91 3.82 8.96
CA GLY A 131 14.63 4.08 7.71
C GLY A 131 13.89 5.08 6.80
N ARG A 132 12.55 5.11 6.86
CA ARG A 132 11.75 6.15 6.19
C ARG A 132 11.91 7.51 6.86
N TRP A 133 11.81 7.55 8.19
CA TRP A 133 11.98 8.77 8.97
C TRP A 133 13.35 9.41 8.74
N LEU A 134 14.44 8.63 8.81
CA LEU A 134 15.80 9.14 8.63
C LEU A 134 16.03 9.75 7.24
N ARG A 135 15.48 9.14 6.18
CA ARG A 135 15.60 9.67 4.82
C ARG A 135 14.81 10.95 4.64
N GLN A 136 13.61 11.02 5.23
CA GLN A 136 12.78 12.22 5.19
C GLN A 136 13.43 13.38 5.94
N THR A 137 13.90 13.15 7.18
CA THR A 137 14.53 14.22 7.97
C THR A 137 15.78 14.76 7.31
N LEU A 138 16.58 13.90 6.67
CA LEU A 138 17.77 14.33 5.97
C LEU A 138 17.44 15.09 4.66
N ALA A 139 16.33 14.74 3.99
CA ALA A 139 15.82 15.51 2.85
C ALA A 139 15.30 16.90 3.28
N ASP A 140 14.56 16.96 4.38
CA ASP A 140 14.03 18.21 4.93
C ASP A 140 15.17 19.13 5.40
N LEU A 141 16.20 18.57 6.04
CA LEU A 141 17.38 19.33 6.46
C LEU A 141 18.16 19.87 5.26
N HIS A 142 18.33 19.07 4.20
CA HIS A 142 18.94 19.54 2.95
C HIS A 142 18.17 20.71 2.35
N LEU A 143 16.84 20.61 2.26
CA LEU A 143 15.98 21.68 1.74
C LEU A 143 16.06 22.94 2.60
N ALA A 144 15.98 22.80 3.93
CA ALA A 144 16.10 23.91 4.86
C ALA A 144 17.44 24.64 4.71
N MET A 145 18.54 23.89 4.54
CA MET A 145 19.86 24.46 4.28
C MET A 145 19.89 25.25 2.97
N LEU A 146 19.30 24.71 1.88
CA LEU A 146 19.22 25.41 0.61
C LEU A 146 18.41 26.71 0.68
N LEU A 147 17.28 26.67 1.40
CA LEU A 147 16.45 27.86 1.63
C LEU A 147 17.18 28.89 2.47
N ALA A 148 17.89 28.47 3.53
CA ALA A 148 18.66 29.37 4.38
C ALA A 148 19.80 30.03 3.60
N LEU A 149 20.57 29.26 2.81
CA LEU A 149 21.64 29.78 1.97
C LEU A 149 21.09 30.70 0.86
N GLY A 150 19.98 30.32 0.23
CA GLY A 150 19.29 31.13 -0.76
C GLY A 150 18.80 32.46 -0.19
N GLY A 151 18.18 32.44 0.98
CA GLY A 151 17.74 33.64 1.70
C GLY A 151 18.90 34.55 2.09
N LEU A 152 20.02 33.98 2.56
CA LEU A 152 21.22 34.73 2.91
C LEU A 152 21.83 35.44 1.70
N LEU A 153 21.93 34.75 0.55
CA LEU A 153 22.43 35.33 -0.69
C LEU A 153 21.49 36.41 -1.26
N LEU A 154 20.18 36.18 -1.20
CA LEU A 154 19.19 37.17 -1.63
C LEU A 154 19.25 38.43 -0.76
N GLY A 155 19.39 38.27 0.56
CA GLY A 155 19.59 39.37 1.49
C GLY A 155 20.86 40.18 1.19
N GLN A 156 21.98 39.51 0.90
CA GLN A 156 23.21 40.18 0.47
C GLN A 156 23.05 40.93 -0.86
N LEU A 157 22.30 40.38 -1.81
CA LEU A 157 22.07 40.98 -3.12
C LEU A 157 21.16 42.22 -3.06
N LEU A 158 20.17 42.20 -2.15
CA LEU A 158 19.25 43.31 -1.89
C LEU A 158 19.81 44.34 -0.89
N GLY A 159 20.98 44.10 -0.30
CA GLY A 159 21.57 44.99 0.71
C GLY A 159 20.81 45.00 2.04
N LEU A 160 19.98 43.99 2.29
CA LEU A 160 19.23 43.82 3.54
C LEU A 160 20.19 43.25 4.59
N THR A 161 20.73 44.11 5.44
CA THR A 161 21.58 43.70 6.56
C THR A 161 20.77 42.90 7.58
N GLY A 162 21.00 41.58 7.59
CA GLY A 162 20.85 40.67 8.72
C GLY A 162 19.61 40.82 9.60
N GLY A 163 18.57 40.03 9.32
CA GLY A 163 17.53 39.70 10.32
C GLY A 163 16.10 39.69 9.79
N ALA A 164 15.78 40.44 8.73
CA ALA A 164 14.40 40.68 8.33
C ALA A 164 13.73 39.57 7.49
N LEU A 165 14.49 38.59 6.97
CA LEU A 165 13.96 37.55 6.06
C LEU A 165 13.74 36.17 6.70
N LEU A 166 13.90 36.04 8.01
CA LEU A 166 13.59 34.79 8.74
C LEU A 166 12.17 34.75 9.34
N GLY A 167 11.34 35.78 9.11
CA GLY A 167 10.10 36.01 9.85
C GLY A 167 8.81 35.42 9.27
N THR A 168 8.75 34.97 8.02
CA THR A 168 7.46 34.61 7.40
C THR A 168 7.50 33.27 6.66
N ALA A 169 8.08 32.26 7.29
CA ALA A 169 7.57 30.89 7.14
C ALA A 169 6.74 30.55 8.39
N ALA A 170 5.79 31.42 8.73
CA ALA A 170 4.64 30.97 9.50
C ALA A 170 4.00 29.90 8.63
N THR A 171 4.28 28.64 8.96
CA THR A 171 3.60 27.50 8.39
C THR A 171 2.13 27.74 8.70
N SER A 172 1.39 28.30 7.75
CA SER A 172 -0.05 28.42 7.82
C SER A 172 -0.51 27.01 8.18
N ARG A 173 -1.02 26.85 9.39
CA ARG A 173 -1.50 25.57 9.89
C ARG A 173 -2.36 24.99 8.76
N PRO A 174 -1.96 23.86 8.16
CA PRO A 174 -2.60 23.40 6.95
C PRO A 174 -4.11 23.33 7.23
N PRO A 175 -4.95 23.88 6.34
CA PRO A 175 -6.39 23.92 6.57
C PRO A 175 -6.85 22.51 6.93
N LYS A 176 -7.69 22.39 7.96
CA LYS A 176 -8.21 21.09 8.38
C LYS A 176 -8.76 20.39 7.13
N PRO A 177 -8.32 19.16 6.84
CA PRO A 177 -8.79 18.44 5.66
C PRO A 177 -10.31 18.34 5.73
N LYS A 178 -11.00 18.95 4.76
CA LYS A 178 -12.44 18.84 4.61
C LYS A 178 -12.73 17.72 3.63
N ALA A 179 -13.74 16.91 3.91
CA ALA A 179 -14.26 15.93 2.98
C ALA A 179 -15.78 16.03 2.95
N SER A 180 -16.35 15.93 1.76
CA SER A 180 -17.78 15.78 1.57
C SER A 180 -18.04 14.59 0.64
N GLY A 181 -19.18 13.94 0.83
CA GLY A 181 -19.58 12.82 0.00
C GLY A 181 -21.05 12.94 -0.33
N ARG A 182 -21.43 12.55 -1.54
CA ARG A 182 -22.82 12.42 -1.97
C ARG A 182 -22.98 11.20 -2.87
N VAL A 183 -24.14 10.59 -2.81
CA VAL A 183 -24.54 9.53 -3.74
C VAL A 183 -25.45 10.19 -4.78
N LEU A 184 -25.10 10.05 -6.05
CA LEU A 184 -25.90 10.56 -7.17
C LEU A 184 -27.08 9.63 -7.45
N ASP A 185 -28.08 10.13 -8.18
CA ASP A 185 -29.33 9.41 -8.47
C ASP A 185 -29.12 8.11 -9.27
N ASP A 186 -27.98 7.98 -9.97
CA ASP A 186 -27.58 6.80 -10.74
C ASP A 186 -26.86 5.72 -9.90
N GLY A 187 -26.72 5.96 -8.59
CA GLY A 187 -25.97 5.13 -7.64
C GLY A 187 -24.46 5.37 -7.67
N THR A 188 -23.97 6.41 -8.36
CA THR A 188 -22.56 6.78 -8.36
C THR A 188 -22.21 7.47 -7.04
N TYR A 189 -21.17 6.97 -6.38
CA TYR A 189 -20.59 7.61 -5.20
C TYR A 189 -19.64 8.71 -5.65
N GLU A 190 -19.81 9.93 -5.11
CA GLU A 190 -18.90 11.04 -5.31
C GLU A 190 -18.33 11.49 -3.98
N VAL A 191 -17.00 11.45 -3.86
CA VAL A 191 -16.24 11.98 -2.71
C VAL A 191 -15.42 13.17 -3.15
N ILE A 192 -15.59 14.29 -2.47
CA ILE A 192 -14.81 15.50 -2.67
C ILE A 192 -13.82 15.63 -1.50
N LEU A 193 -12.53 15.58 -1.80
CA LEU A 193 -11.44 15.74 -0.85
C LEU A 193 -10.88 17.18 -0.97
N GLY A 194 -11.11 17.98 0.06
CA GLY A 194 -10.88 19.43 0.03
C GLY A 194 -11.78 20.11 -1.00
N ASP A 195 -11.23 21.10 -1.71
CA ASP A 195 -11.96 21.85 -2.75
C ASP A 195 -11.47 21.50 -4.17
N GLN A 196 -10.58 20.50 -4.30
CA GLN A 196 -9.80 20.29 -5.53
C GLN A 196 -9.93 18.90 -6.15
N PHE A 197 -10.27 17.88 -5.37
CA PHE A 197 -10.27 16.50 -5.86
C PHE A 197 -11.64 15.87 -5.68
N ALA A 198 -12.26 15.46 -6.80
CA ALA A 198 -13.49 14.69 -6.80
C ALA A 198 -13.20 13.28 -7.33
N ILE A 199 -13.61 12.28 -6.57
CA ILE A 199 -13.52 10.86 -6.91
C ILE A 199 -14.93 10.36 -7.14
N ARG A 200 -15.23 9.90 -8.35
CA ARG A 200 -16.51 9.31 -8.72
C ARG A 200 -16.33 7.83 -8.97
N HIS A 201 -17.19 7.00 -8.39
CA HIS A 201 -17.15 5.57 -8.57
C HIS A 201 -18.56 4.99 -8.51
N ARG A 202 -18.92 4.23 -9.54
CA ARG A 202 -20.20 3.51 -9.61
C ARG A 202 -19.93 2.04 -9.35
N PRO A 203 -20.23 1.53 -8.14
CA PRO A 203 -19.93 0.14 -7.80
C PRO A 203 -20.80 -0.80 -8.63
N VAL A 204 -20.18 -1.88 -9.12
CA VAL A 204 -20.88 -2.94 -9.86
C VAL A 204 -21.60 -3.89 -8.90
N ASP A 205 -20.99 -4.18 -7.75
CA ASP A 205 -21.53 -5.05 -6.72
C ASP A 205 -21.05 -4.65 -5.31
N GLU A 206 -21.48 -5.41 -4.30
CA GLU A 206 -21.15 -5.16 -2.90
C GLU A 206 -19.67 -5.29 -2.59
N PHE A 207 -18.95 -6.14 -3.32
CA PHE A 207 -17.51 -6.29 -3.16
C PHE A 207 -16.79 -5.05 -3.71
N ASP A 208 -17.18 -4.60 -4.90
CA ASP A 208 -16.66 -3.36 -5.52
C ASP A 208 -16.93 -2.14 -4.62
N ARG A 209 -18.14 -2.05 -4.06
CA ARG A 209 -18.51 -1.03 -3.05
C ARG A 209 -17.56 -1.05 -1.84
N ARG A 210 -17.26 -2.23 -1.29
CA ARG A 210 -16.33 -2.38 -0.16
C ARG A 210 -14.89 -2.05 -0.54
N MET A 211 -14.44 -2.46 -1.72
CA MET A 211 -13.11 -2.15 -2.24
C MET A 211 -12.92 -0.66 -2.43
N PHE A 212 -13.94 0.04 -2.95
CA PHE A 212 -13.90 1.50 -3.08
C PHE A 212 -13.78 2.18 -1.71
N LEU A 213 -14.49 1.69 -0.71
CA LEU A 213 -14.39 2.20 0.65
C LEU A 213 -12.99 1.98 1.25
N LEU A 214 -12.44 0.77 1.12
CA LEU A 214 -11.07 0.48 1.58
C LEU A 214 -10.03 1.34 0.87
N PHE A 215 -10.21 1.57 -0.44
CA PHE A 215 -9.36 2.50 -1.19
C PHE A 215 -9.40 3.92 -0.61
N LEU A 216 -10.59 4.42 -0.25
CA LEU A 216 -10.74 5.72 0.41
C LEU A 216 -10.04 5.78 1.77
N ARG A 217 -9.92 4.65 2.48
CA ARG A 217 -9.13 4.54 3.72
C ARG A 217 -7.63 4.53 3.52
N ASP A 218 -7.16 4.02 2.39
CA ASP A 218 -5.74 4.03 2.07
C ASP A 218 -5.22 5.43 1.67
N ILE A 219 -6.11 6.41 1.50
CA ILE A 219 -5.72 7.80 1.23
C ILE A 219 -5.13 8.41 2.51
N HIS A 220 -3.83 8.72 2.46
CA HIS A 220 -3.10 9.34 3.56
C HIS A 220 -2.51 10.69 3.15
N LEU A 221 -2.38 11.59 4.13
CA LEU A 221 -1.62 12.82 3.94
C LEU A 221 -0.12 12.51 3.81
N VAL A 222 0.54 13.13 2.83
CA VAL A 222 1.99 12.98 2.59
C VAL A 222 2.82 13.32 3.82
N ALA A 223 2.35 14.26 4.65
CA ALA A 223 3.03 14.66 5.87
C ALA A 223 2.98 13.62 7.00
N HIS A 224 2.02 12.67 6.97
CA HIS A 224 1.81 11.68 8.04
C HIS A 224 1.42 10.29 7.49
N PRO A 225 2.28 9.67 6.66
CA PRO A 225 1.96 8.38 6.04
C PRO A 225 1.92 7.28 7.11
N GLY A 226 0.72 6.82 7.44
CA GLY A 226 0.50 5.64 8.30
C GLY A 226 0.13 5.90 9.75
N GLN A 227 -0.07 7.15 10.19
CA GLN A 227 -0.62 7.41 11.54
C GLN A 227 -2.12 7.71 11.52
N ARG A 228 -2.62 8.38 10.47
CA ARG A 228 -4.04 8.72 10.34
C ARG A 228 -4.45 8.75 8.86
N PRO A 229 -5.43 7.93 8.43
CA PRO A 229 -6.01 8.09 7.11
C PRO A 229 -6.66 9.48 6.99
N PHE A 230 -6.71 10.01 5.77
CA PHE A 230 -7.32 11.32 5.48
C PHE A 230 -8.79 11.33 5.87
N LEU A 231 -9.50 10.23 5.58
CA LEU A 231 -10.88 10.01 5.97
C LEU A 231 -10.90 9.10 7.20
N CYS A 232 -11.52 9.58 8.29
CA CYS A 232 -11.70 8.74 9.45
C CYS A 232 -12.81 7.69 9.20
N GLN A 233 -12.57 6.47 9.67
CA GLN A 233 -13.43 5.91 10.70
C GLN A 233 -14.95 6.04 10.51
N THR A 234 -15.45 6.75 11.51
CA THR A 234 -16.82 7.17 11.76
C THR A 234 -17.41 7.98 10.61
N TRP A 235 -16.64 8.83 9.94
CA TRP A 235 -17.15 9.61 8.82
C TRP A 235 -17.50 8.70 7.65
N LEU A 236 -16.62 7.75 7.30
CA LEU A 236 -16.90 6.78 6.24
C LEU A 236 -18.06 5.86 6.62
N ALA A 237 -18.14 5.44 7.89
CA ALA A 237 -19.26 4.64 8.41
C ALA A 237 -20.60 5.36 8.20
N GLY A 238 -20.69 6.62 8.65
CA GLY A 238 -21.91 7.42 8.50
C GLY A 238 -22.23 7.76 7.05
N TRP A 239 -21.23 8.07 6.23
CA TRP A 239 -21.46 8.42 4.82
C TRP A 239 -21.88 7.21 3.97
N PHE A 240 -21.29 6.03 4.20
CA PHE A 240 -21.66 4.82 3.49
C PHE A 240 -22.88 4.11 4.04
N ASP A 241 -23.50 4.61 5.11
CA ASP A 241 -24.55 3.93 5.85
C ASP A 241 -24.14 2.49 6.23
N THR A 242 -22.99 2.39 6.91
CA THR A 242 -22.43 1.11 7.37
C THR A 242 -21.90 1.22 8.78
N LEU A 243 -21.81 0.08 9.46
CA LEU A 243 -21.30 0.03 10.83
C LEU A 243 -19.78 0.17 10.86
N GLN A 244 -19.27 0.95 11.81
CA GLN A 244 -17.83 1.14 12.02
C GLN A 244 -17.11 -0.20 12.25
N GLU A 245 -17.74 -1.14 12.94
CA GLU A 245 -17.19 -2.46 13.23
C GLU A 245 -17.04 -3.31 11.97
N LEU A 246 -17.95 -3.17 11.00
CA LEU A 246 -17.87 -3.86 9.71
C LEU A 246 -16.69 -3.34 8.89
N LEU A 247 -16.49 -2.02 8.90
CA LEU A 247 -15.32 -1.39 8.28
C LEU A 247 -14.01 -1.92 8.83
N SER A 248 -13.89 -1.97 10.16
CA SER A 248 -12.70 -2.49 10.82
C SER A 248 -12.40 -3.93 10.40
N ARG A 249 -13.44 -4.78 10.32
CA ARG A 249 -13.28 -6.17 9.84
C ARG A 249 -12.89 -6.26 8.37
N TRP A 250 -13.42 -5.39 7.52
CA TRP A 250 -13.04 -5.38 6.10
C TRP A 250 -11.58 -4.96 5.94
N GLU A 251 -11.10 -4.00 6.74
CA GLU A 251 -9.69 -3.63 6.83
C GLU A 251 -8.85 -4.84 7.25
N ASP A 252 -9.23 -5.56 8.31
CA ASP A 252 -8.55 -6.80 8.74
C ASP A 252 -8.50 -7.87 7.63
N TYR A 253 -9.62 -8.08 6.91
CA TYR A 253 -9.66 -9.04 5.81
C TYR A 253 -8.78 -8.64 4.64
N HIS A 254 -8.72 -7.34 4.34
CA HIS A 254 -7.87 -6.79 3.30
C HIS A 254 -6.39 -6.96 3.65
N GLU A 255 -5.99 -6.61 4.87
CA GLU A 255 -4.61 -6.76 5.37
C GLU A 255 -4.18 -8.23 5.42
N ALA A 256 -5.08 -9.13 5.83
CA ALA A 256 -4.84 -10.57 5.85
C ALA A 256 -4.87 -11.22 4.44
N GLY A 257 -5.30 -10.49 3.41
CA GLY A 257 -5.54 -11.02 2.06
C GLY A 257 -6.65 -12.09 2.01
N ASP A 258 -7.61 -12.05 2.94
CA ASP A 258 -8.74 -12.97 3.05
C ASP A 258 -9.89 -12.55 2.13
N TRP A 259 -9.62 -12.54 0.81
CA TRP A 259 -10.54 -12.07 -0.22
C TRP A 259 -11.90 -12.76 -0.17
N GLN A 260 -11.94 -14.04 0.19
CA GLN A 260 -13.19 -14.80 0.29
C GLN A 260 -14.15 -14.19 1.33
N ARG A 261 -13.63 -13.75 2.48
CA ARG A 261 -14.45 -13.09 3.51
C ARG A 261 -14.85 -11.69 3.09
N LEU A 262 -13.94 -10.95 2.45
CA LEU A 262 -14.22 -9.61 1.93
C LEU A 262 -15.30 -9.62 0.83
N MET A 263 -15.31 -10.67 -0.01
CA MET A 263 -16.33 -10.91 -1.04
C MET A 263 -17.64 -11.49 -0.50
N SER A 264 -17.66 -11.99 0.74
CA SER A 264 -18.86 -12.64 1.28
C SER A 264 -19.97 -11.61 1.48
N ARG A 265 -21.14 -11.79 0.85
CA ARG A 265 -22.31 -10.89 0.96
C ARG A 265 -22.96 -10.86 2.36
N ARG A 266 -22.30 -11.40 3.38
CA ARG A 266 -22.87 -11.54 4.72
C ARG A 266 -22.77 -10.22 5.49
N ASP A 267 -23.90 -9.79 6.01
CA ASP A 267 -23.97 -8.87 7.14
C ASP A 267 -23.97 -9.69 8.44
N GLY A 268 -22.96 -9.50 9.29
CA GLY A 268 -22.94 -10.10 10.63
C GLY A 268 -21.65 -10.85 11.01
N PRO A 269 -21.48 -11.19 12.30
CA PRO A 269 -20.34 -11.95 12.78
C PRO A 269 -20.30 -13.34 12.17
N LEU A 270 -19.30 -13.58 11.32
CA LEU A 270 -19.01 -14.91 10.80
C LEU A 270 -18.57 -15.80 11.96
N LEU A 271 -19.20 -16.97 12.08
CA LEU A 271 -18.65 -18.08 12.87
C LEU A 271 -17.13 -18.19 12.62
N PRO A 272 -16.29 -18.29 13.66
CA PRO A 272 -14.88 -18.62 13.51
C PRO A 272 -14.68 -19.78 12.55
N ARG A 273 -13.63 -19.73 11.71
CA ARG A 273 -13.35 -20.78 10.71
C ARG A 273 -13.30 -22.18 11.32
N ALA A 274 -12.75 -22.31 12.53
CA ALA A 274 -12.71 -23.59 13.25
C ALA A 274 -14.12 -24.16 13.51
N GLN A 275 -15.07 -23.32 13.90
CA GLN A 275 -16.46 -23.73 14.13
C GLN A 275 -17.17 -24.04 12.81
N GLN A 276 -16.96 -23.24 11.76
CA GLN A 276 -17.49 -23.55 10.43
C GLN A 276 -16.99 -24.92 9.95
N GLN A 277 -15.69 -25.19 10.12
CA GLN A 277 -15.10 -26.44 9.69
C GLN A 277 -15.57 -27.63 10.53
N ALA A 278 -15.80 -27.45 11.83
CA ALA A 278 -16.42 -28.46 12.68
C ALA A 278 -17.84 -28.82 12.20
N ILE A 279 -18.65 -27.81 11.86
CA ILE A 279 -20.01 -28.03 11.32
C ILE A 279 -19.94 -28.71 9.95
N VAL A 280 -19.07 -28.25 9.04
CA VAL A 280 -18.87 -28.88 7.72
C VAL A 280 -18.44 -30.34 7.88
N GLN A 281 -17.48 -30.62 8.76
CA GLN A 281 -17.03 -32.00 9.01
C GLN A 281 -18.13 -32.87 9.63
N CYS A 282 -18.90 -32.32 10.58
CA CYS A 282 -20.03 -33.00 11.17
C CYS A 282 -21.06 -33.38 10.11
N TRP A 283 -21.42 -32.44 9.24
CA TRP A 283 -22.38 -32.67 8.17
C TRP A 283 -21.83 -33.61 7.08
N ALA A 284 -20.54 -33.52 6.76
CA ALA A 284 -19.90 -34.43 5.81
C ALA A 284 -19.86 -35.89 6.30
N ARG A 285 -19.81 -36.11 7.62
CA ARG A 285 -19.93 -37.46 8.21
C ARG A 285 -21.37 -37.97 8.19
N HIS A 286 -22.34 -37.08 8.25
CA HIS A 286 -23.76 -37.38 8.30
C HIS A 286 -24.49 -36.78 7.09
N LEU A 287 -24.07 -37.15 5.88
CA LEU A 287 -24.61 -36.58 4.63
C LEU A 287 -26.13 -36.82 4.46
N TRP A 288 -26.70 -37.77 5.19
CA TRP A 288 -28.14 -38.01 5.24
C TRP A 288 -28.89 -36.92 6.02
N TRP A 289 -28.27 -36.25 7.00
CA TRP A 289 -28.91 -35.23 7.83
C TRP A 289 -29.40 -34.01 7.04
N SER A 290 -30.62 -33.59 7.36
CA SER A 290 -31.26 -32.33 7.01
C SER A 290 -30.58 -31.13 7.66
N VAL A 291 -30.90 -29.93 7.17
CA VAL A 291 -30.40 -28.67 7.73
C VAL A 291 -30.81 -28.55 9.21
N ALA A 292 -32.05 -28.90 9.54
CA ALA A 292 -32.57 -28.88 10.91
C ALA A 292 -31.82 -29.85 11.84
N GLU A 293 -31.48 -31.05 11.39
CA GLU A 293 -30.69 -32.01 12.19
C GLU A 293 -29.27 -31.51 12.44
N VAL A 294 -28.63 -30.89 11.44
CA VAL A 294 -27.31 -30.27 11.61
C VAL A 294 -27.37 -29.05 12.53
N GLN A 295 -28.45 -28.27 12.46
CA GLN A 295 -28.70 -27.16 13.38
C GLN A 295 -28.85 -27.66 14.81
N ALA A 296 -29.64 -28.72 15.04
CA ALA A 296 -29.81 -29.33 16.36
C ALA A 296 -28.48 -29.87 16.91
N ALA A 297 -27.67 -30.52 16.06
CA ALA A 297 -26.34 -30.99 16.43
C ALA A 297 -25.37 -29.83 16.78
N ALA A 298 -25.43 -28.73 16.03
CA ALA A 298 -24.64 -27.53 16.32
C ALA A 298 -25.08 -26.86 17.64
N GLN A 299 -26.39 -26.81 17.90
CA GLN A 299 -26.93 -26.30 19.17
C GLN A 299 -26.51 -27.16 20.37
N ALA A 300 -26.46 -28.49 20.22
CA ALA A 300 -25.95 -29.39 21.25
C ALA A 300 -24.46 -29.14 21.60
N GLN A 301 -23.70 -28.56 20.66
CA GLN A 301 -22.31 -28.13 20.86
C GLN A 301 -22.18 -26.68 21.36
N GLY A 302 -23.31 -26.05 21.75
CA GLY A 302 -23.35 -24.68 22.25
C GLY A 302 -23.35 -23.59 21.16
N LEU A 303 -23.46 -23.96 19.88
CA LEU A 303 -23.51 -23.00 18.77
C LEU A 303 -24.96 -22.67 18.41
N ARG A 304 -25.43 -21.48 18.81
CA ARG A 304 -26.75 -20.98 18.42
C ARG A 304 -26.72 -20.40 17.02
N LEU A 305 -27.11 -21.21 16.03
CA LEU A 305 -27.18 -20.83 14.62
C LEU A 305 -28.60 -20.88 14.10
N SER A 306 -28.93 -19.94 13.21
CA SER A 306 -30.17 -19.98 12.45
C SER A 306 -30.08 -21.04 11.36
N GLU A 307 -31.24 -21.59 10.97
CA GLU A 307 -31.35 -22.55 9.86
C GLU A 307 -30.80 -21.95 8.55
N HIS A 308 -31.01 -20.65 8.34
CA HIS A 308 -30.47 -19.92 7.21
C HIS A 308 -28.94 -19.94 7.19
N ALA A 309 -28.28 -19.73 8.33
CA ALA A 309 -26.82 -19.77 8.44
C ALA A 309 -26.26 -21.17 8.15
N ILE A 310 -26.93 -22.23 8.62
CA ILE A 310 -26.55 -23.63 8.32
C ILE A 310 -26.73 -23.90 6.82
N THR A 311 -27.87 -23.50 6.24
CA THR A 311 -28.15 -23.66 4.80
C THR A 311 -27.07 -22.99 3.95
N GLN A 312 -26.74 -21.75 4.27
CA GLN A 312 -25.72 -20.99 3.56
C GLN A 312 -24.33 -21.64 3.68
N LEU A 313 -23.96 -22.12 4.87
CA LEU A 313 -22.71 -22.85 5.09
C LEU A 313 -22.67 -24.17 4.30
N GLY A 314 -23.80 -24.86 4.15
CA GLY A 314 -23.95 -26.03 3.29
C GLY A 314 -23.81 -25.71 1.79
N GLN A 315 -24.29 -24.55 1.34
CA GLN A 315 -24.14 -24.11 -0.05
C GLN A 315 -22.67 -23.73 -0.36
N GLU A 316 -22.06 -22.93 0.51
CA GLU A 316 -20.68 -22.43 0.32
C GLU A 316 -19.63 -23.53 0.42
N SER A 317 -19.84 -24.53 1.28
CA SER A 317 -18.96 -25.71 1.35
C SER A 317 -19.16 -26.67 0.17
N GLY A 318 -20.21 -26.49 -0.63
CA GLY A 318 -20.60 -27.42 -1.70
C GLY A 318 -21.27 -28.71 -1.21
N LEU A 319 -21.46 -28.88 0.11
CA LEU A 319 -22.07 -30.07 0.67
C LEU A 319 -23.52 -30.27 0.22
N LEU A 320 -24.30 -29.19 0.11
CA LEU A 320 -25.68 -29.30 -0.38
C LEU A 320 -25.73 -29.71 -1.85
N ALA A 321 -24.79 -29.25 -2.68
CA ALA A 321 -24.67 -29.69 -4.06
C ALA A 321 -24.25 -31.17 -4.15
N ALA A 322 -23.24 -31.58 -3.36
CA ALA A 322 -22.81 -32.97 -3.27
C ALA A 322 -23.95 -33.89 -2.80
N ARG A 323 -24.68 -33.49 -1.76
CA ARG A 323 -25.83 -34.23 -1.22
C ARG A 323 -26.93 -34.39 -2.25
N ARG A 324 -27.22 -33.35 -3.04
CA ARG A 324 -28.21 -33.43 -4.14
C ARG A 324 -27.81 -34.51 -5.14
N VAL A 325 -26.58 -34.46 -5.66
CA VAL A 325 -26.07 -35.45 -6.63
C VAL A 325 -26.05 -36.86 -6.03
N LEU A 326 -25.67 -37.00 -4.76
CA LEU A 326 -25.68 -38.29 -4.08
C LEU A 326 -27.10 -38.84 -3.90
N ARG A 327 -28.09 -38.00 -3.55
CA ARG A 327 -29.50 -38.44 -3.44
C ARG A 327 -30.13 -38.83 -4.78
N GLU A 328 -29.65 -38.27 -5.88
CA GLU A 328 -30.09 -38.67 -7.21
C GLU A 328 -29.69 -40.12 -7.50
N ARG A 329 -28.50 -40.55 -7.06
CA ARG A 329 -27.91 -41.86 -7.42
C ARG A 329 -28.01 -42.92 -6.31
N PHE A 330 -28.06 -42.49 -5.05
CA PHE A 330 -28.01 -43.34 -3.86
C PHE A 330 -29.15 -43.00 -2.89
N GLN A 331 -29.63 -44.01 -2.18
CA GLN A 331 -30.38 -43.84 -0.94
C GLN A 331 -29.36 -43.56 0.18
N LEU A 332 -29.42 -42.36 0.75
CA LEU A 332 -28.58 -41.94 1.87
C LEU A 332 -29.24 -42.37 3.18
N GLY A 333 -28.68 -43.39 3.84
CA GLY A 333 -29.08 -43.81 5.18
C GLY A 333 -27.95 -43.65 6.20
N PRO A 334 -28.25 -43.83 7.50
CA PRO A 334 -27.27 -43.68 8.59
C PRO A 334 -26.16 -44.72 8.56
N GLU A 335 -26.40 -45.90 8.00
CA GLU A 335 -25.44 -47.00 8.02
C GLU A 335 -24.90 -47.35 6.63
N LEU A 336 -25.64 -47.07 5.56
CA LEU A 336 -25.31 -47.51 4.20
C LEU A 336 -25.67 -46.46 3.13
N LEU A 337 -24.73 -46.26 2.21
CA LEU A 337 -24.95 -45.64 0.90
C LEU A 337 -25.41 -46.73 -0.06
N ARG A 338 -26.73 -46.92 -0.23
CA ARG A 338 -27.26 -47.92 -1.15
C ARG A 338 -27.50 -47.30 -2.54
N PRO A 339 -26.92 -47.82 -3.61
CA PRO A 339 -27.28 -47.40 -4.96
C PRO A 339 -28.78 -47.62 -5.17
N LYS A 340 -29.45 -46.72 -5.89
CA LYS A 340 -30.84 -46.99 -6.31
C LYS A 340 -30.81 -48.11 -7.35
N ASP A 341 -31.62 -49.15 -7.17
CA ASP A 341 -31.56 -50.40 -7.95
C ASP A 341 -31.63 -50.18 -9.48
N GLY A 342 -32.36 -49.16 -9.93
CA GLY A 342 -32.41 -48.80 -11.36
C GLY A 342 -31.12 -48.16 -11.91
N TRP A 343 -30.35 -47.45 -11.09
CA TRP A 343 -29.12 -46.77 -11.55
C TRP A 343 -28.01 -47.78 -11.85
N LEU A 344 -27.83 -48.78 -10.98
CA LEU A 344 -26.73 -49.73 -11.07
C LEU A 344 -26.92 -50.69 -12.26
N VAL A 345 -28.15 -51.17 -12.49
CA VAL A 345 -28.50 -52.00 -13.66
C VAL A 345 -28.29 -51.24 -14.97
N THR A 346 -28.67 -49.96 -15.02
CA THR A 346 -28.50 -49.13 -16.23
C THR A 346 -27.03 -48.83 -16.50
N HIS A 347 -26.24 -48.57 -15.45
CA HIS A 347 -24.81 -48.28 -15.61
C HIS A 347 -23.99 -49.50 -15.99
N VAL A 348 -24.29 -50.66 -15.39
CA VAL A 348 -23.64 -51.94 -15.74
C VAL A 348 -24.01 -52.36 -17.16
N LYS A 349 -25.27 -52.17 -17.60
CA LYS A 349 -25.65 -52.40 -19.00
C LYS A 349 -24.88 -51.50 -19.97
N CYS A 350 -24.78 -50.20 -19.70
CA CYS A 350 -23.97 -49.29 -20.51
C CYS A 350 -22.47 -49.65 -20.55
N GLN A 351 -21.93 -50.32 -19.53
CA GLN A 351 -20.53 -50.77 -19.51
C GLN A 351 -20.34 -52.13 -20.20
N LEU A 352 -21.36 -52.98 -20.23
CA LEU A 352 -21.34 -54.29 -20.89
C LEU A 352 -21.65 -54.19 -22.39
N ASP A 353 -22.31 -53.13 -22.84
CA ASP A 353 -22.42 -52.75 -24.26
C ASP A 353 -21.08 -52.19 -24.79
N LEU A 354 -19.98 -52.94 -24.62
CA LEU A 354 -18.72 -52.70 -25.34
C LEU A 354 -18.96 -52.90 -26.86
N PRO A 355 -18.36 -52.07 -27.73
CA PRO A 355 -18.54 -52.18 -29.17
C PRO A 355 -18.07 -53.56 -29.68
N PRO A 356 -18.78 -54.16 -30.65
CA PRO A 356 -18.36 -55.43 -31.24
C PRO A 356 -17.11 -55.18 -32.09
N GLY A 357 -15.93 -55.54 -31.59
CA GLY A 357 -14.71 -55.48 -32.39
C GLY A 357 -13.40 -55.43 -31.63
N VAL A 358 -13.07 -56.50 -30.90
CA VAL A 358 -11.67 -56.95 -30.76
C VAL A 358 -11.67 -58.48 -30.79
N ASN A 359 -11.41 -59.03 -31.98
CA ASN A 359 -10.70 -60.29 -32.18
C ASN A 359 -9.36 -59.95 -32.80
#